data_AF-A0A1F8R102-F1
#
_entry.id   AF-A0A1F8R102-F1
#
_cell.length_a   1.000
_cell.length_b   1.000
_cell.length_c   1.000
_cell.angle_alpha   90.00
_cell.angle_beta   90.00
_cell.angle_gamma   90.00
#
_symmetry.space_group_name_H-M   'P 1'
#
loop_
_entity.id
_entity.type
_entity.pdbx_description
1 polymer ?
#
loop_
_entity_poly.entity_id
_entity_poly.type
_entity_poly.pdbx_seq_one_letter_code
_entity_poly.pdbx_strand_id
1 'polypeptide(L)'
;MAGRCAAENVCVEVGEKVEILLDIRDYDRVKLAIEQEEMEVIPSEVTFALLDGEQPIKVWREYRGLTQQQLAAAAGVSVPYLSQIENRRRTGTKEVLAAIARALNVTLDDII
;
A
#
# COMPACT_ATOMS: atom_id res chain seq x y z
N MET A 1 38.43 -32.77 14.19
CA MET A 1 37.33 -32.61 13.21
C MET A 1 35.96 -32.47 13.90
N ALA A 2 35.65 -33.22 14.97
CA ALA A 2 34.33 -33.18 15.63
C ALA A 2 33.94 -31.85 16.32
N GLY A 3 34.90 -31.12 16.91
CA GLY A 3 34.60 -29.87 17.65
C GLY A 3 34.26 -28.65 16.78
N ARG A 4 34.61 -28.66 15.48
CA ARG A 4 34.27 -27.58 14.55
C ARG A 4 32.83 -27.69 14.05
N CYS A 5 32.36 -28.91 13.80
CA CYS A 5 30.99 -29.21 13.35
C CYS A 5 29.93 -28.91 14.44
N ALA A 6 30.21 -29.20 15.71
CA ALA A 6 29.29 -28.90 16.80
C ALA A 6 29.13 -27.38 17.04
N ALA A 7 30.23 -26.62 16.97
CA ALA A 7 30.19 -25.17 17.10
C ALA A 7 29.47 -24.50 15.90
N GLU A 8 29.69 -25.01 14.69
CA GLU A 8 29.04 -24.54 13.47
C GLU A 8 27.52 -24.79 13.51
N ASN A 9 27.08 -25.98 13.94
CA ASN A 9 25.66 -26.29 14.12
C ASN A 9 24.98 -25.43 15.21
N VAL A 10 25.67 -25.17 16.32
CA VAL A 10 25.18 -24.26 17.37
C VAL A 10 25.07 -22.83 16.85
N CYS A 11 26.04 -22.35 16.07
CA CYS A 11 25.97 -21.02 15.46
C CYS A 11 24.78 -20.90 14.49
N VAL A 12 24.48 -21.95 13.72
CA VAL A 12 23.31 -21.99 12.82
C VAL A 12 22.00 -21.94 13.64
N GLU A 13 21.86 -22.80 14.65
CA GLU A 13 20.63 -22.85 15.47
C GLU A 13 20.39 -21.55 16.25
N VAL A 14 21.46 -20.91 16.73
CA VAL A 14 21.38 -19.58 17.37
C VAL A 14 21.01 -18.51 16.35
N GLY A 15 21.58 -18.55 15.15
CA GLY A 15 21.24 -17.63 14.06
C GLY A 15 19.76 -17.74 13.66
N GLU A 16 19.24 -18.95 13.48
CA GLU A 16 17.82 -19.20 13.16
C GLU A 16 16.89 -18.68 14.25
N LYS A 17 17.23 -18.88 15.53
CA LYS A 17 16.45 -18.34 16.65
C LYS A 17 16.45 -16.81 16.66
N VAL A 18 17.57 -16.17 16.29
CA VAL A 18 17.64 -14.71 16.19
C VAL A 18 16.75 -14.21 15.06
N GLU A 19 16.80 -14.80 13.87
CA GLU A 19 15.92 -14.44 12.74
C GLU A 19 14.43 -14.54 13.12
N ILE A 20 14.03 -15.66 13.72
CA ILE A 20 12.65 -15.86 14.20
C ILE A 20 12.25 -14.79 15.23
N LEU A 21 13.14 -14.42 16.15
CA LEU A 21 12.87 -13.37 17.13
C LEU A 21 12.75 -11.98 16.48
N LEU A 22 13.50 -11.70 15.42
CA LEU A 22 13.39 -10.45 14.66
C LEU A 22 12.04 -10.37 13.94
N ASP A 23 11.60 -11.46 13.30
CA ASP A 23 10.29 -11.54 12.66
C ASP A 23 9.14 -11.29 13.66
N ILE A 24 9.20 -11.91 14.84
CA ILE A 24 8.20 -11.69 15.91
C ILE A 24 8.19 -10.23 16.34
N ARG A 25 9.36 -9.63 16.58
CA ARG A 25 9.47 -8.23 16.99
C ARG A 25 8.90 -7.29 15.93
N ASP A 26 9.20 -7.56 14.67
CA ASP A 26 8.77 -6.71 13.56
C ASP A 26 7.24 -6.83 13.37
N TYR A 27 6.68 -8.03 13.53
CA TYR A 27 5.23 -8.24 13.61
C TYR A 27 4.58 -7.46 14.76
N ASP A 28 5.12 -7.58 15.98
CA ASP A 28 4.59 -6.89 17.16
C ASP A 28 4.59 -5.36 16.96
N ARG A 29 5.65 -4.82 16.34
CA ARG A 29 5.73 -3.39 16.01
C ARG A 29 4.62 -2.96 15.05
N VAL A 30 4.41 -3.71 13.97
CA VAL A 30 3.38 -3.38 12.96
C VAL A 30 1.99 -3.52 13.56
N LYS A 31 1.76 -4.59 14.34
CA LYS A 31 0.49 -4.82 15.02
C LYS A 31 0.13 -3.66 15.94
N LEU A 32 1.07 -3.21 16.76
CA LEU A 32 0.87 -2.06 17.64
C LEU A 32 0.57 -0.78 16.85
N ALA A 33 1.30 -0.52 15.76
CA ALA A 33 1.06 0.66 14.92
C ALA A 33 -0.34 0.66 14.29
N ILE A 34 -0.86 -0.51 13.91
CA ILE A 34 -2.23 -0.67 13.42
C ILE A 34 -3.25 -0.44 14.54
N GLU A 35 -3.05 -1.05 15.71
CA GLU A 35 -3.93 -0.88 16.88
C GLU A 35 -3.98 0.59 17.38
N GLN A 36 -2.88 1.33 17.20
CA GLN A 36 -2.77 2.74 17.55
C GLN A 36 -3.21 3.68 16.42
N GLU A 37 -3.70 3.15 15.29
CA GLU A 37 -4.10 3.91 14.10
C GLU A 37 -2.97 4.78 13.51
N GLU A 38 -1.71 4.47 13.83
CA GLU A 38 -0.51 5.16 13.31
C GLU A 38 -0.09 4.64 11.93
N MET A 39 -0.64 3.50 11.52
CA MET A 39 -0.44 2.89 10.21
C MET A 39 -1.79 2.67 9.52
N GLU A 40 -1.97 3.29 8.35
CA GLU A 40 -3.15 3.05 7.52
C GLU A 40 -3.05 1.66 6.88
N VAL A 41 -4.05 0.81 7.16
CA VAL A 41 -4.18 -0.53 6.56
C VAL A 41 -5.00 -0.41 5.28
N ILE A 42 -4.56 -1.06 4.20
CA ILE A 42 -5.35 -1.12 2.97
C ILE A 42 -6.64 -1.91 3.26
N PRO A 43 -7.82 -1.31 3.06
CA PRO A 43 -9.09 -1.98 3.30
C PRO A 43 -9.27 -3.20 2.40
N SER A 44 -9.96 -4.23 2.91
CA SER A 44 -10.21 -5.46 2.15
C SER A 44 -10.97 -5.21 0.85
N GLU A 45 -11.95 -4.30 0.88
CA GLU A 45 -12.79 -3.92 -0.26
C GLU A 45 -11.94 -3.33 -1.39
N VAL A 46 -10.98 -2.47 -1.04
CA VAL A 46 -10.02 -1.91 -1.99
C VAL A 46 -9.13 -3.02 -2.54
N THR A 47 -8.62 -3.89 -1.68
CA THR A 47 -7.72 -4.98 -2.07
C THR A 47 -8.39 -5.93 -3.07
N PHE A 48 -9.63 -6.35 -2.80
CA PHE A 48 -10.37 -7.24 -3.70
C PHE A 48 -10.68 -6.57 -5.03
N ALA A 49 -11.16 -5.32 -5.04
CA ALA A 49 -11.43 -4.61 -6.28
C ALA A 49 -10.17 -4.42 -7.15
N LEU A 50 -9.02 -4.15 -6.53
CA LEU A 50 -7.74 -4.07 -7.24
C LEU A 50 -7.33 -5.42 -7.84
N LEU A 51 -7.52 -6.53 -7.09
CA LEU A 51 -7.25 -7.89 -7.58
C LEU A 51 -8.18 -8.28 -8.74
N ASP A 52 -9.42 -7.81 -8.74
CA ASP A 52 -10.38 -7.99 -9.83
C ASP A 52 -10.05 -7.13 -11.07
N GLY A 53 -8.98 -6.33 -11.00
CA GLY A 53 -8.52 -5.51 -12.11
C GLY A 53 -9.31 -4.22 -12.30
N GLU A 54 -10.03 -3.76 -11.27
CA GLU A 54 -10.63 -2.43 -11.29
C GLU A 54 -9.56 -1.34 -11.36
N GLN A 55 -9.95 -0.12 -11.73
CA GLN A 55 -9.01 0.98 -11.88
C GLN A 55 -8.70 1.58 -10.49
N PRO A 56 -7.43 1.68 -10.06
CA PRO A 56 -7.09 2.05 -8.68
C PRO A 56 -7.65 3.39 -8.19
N ILE A 57 -7.56 4.43 -9.02
CA ILE A 57 -8.06 5.78 -8.67
C ILE A 57 -9.56 5.75 -8.41
N LYS A 58 -10.32 5.01 -9.24
CA LYS A 58 -11.76 4.84 -9.10
C LYS A 58 -12.10 4.08 -7.82
N VAL A 59 -11.41 2.98 -7.54
CA VAL A 59 -11.60 2.15 -6.33
C VAL A 59 -11.40 2.99 -5.08
N TRP A 60 -10.27 3.68 -4.97
CA TRP A 60 -9.97 4.55 -3.83
C TRP A 60 -10.96 5.72 -3.71
N ARG A 61 -11.36 6.33 -4.83
CA ARG A 61 -12.37 7.40 -4.84
C ARG A 61 -13.69 6.91 -4.26
N GLU A 62 -14.16 5.74 -4.69
CA GLU A 62 -15.44 5.16 -4.25
C GLU A 62 -15.38 4.70 -2.80
N TYR A 63 -14.26 4.10 -2.38
CA TYR A 63 -14.01 3.75 -0.98
C TYR A 63 -14.07 4.98 -0.05
N ARG A 64 -13.49 6.12 -0.48
CA ARG A 64 -13.52 7.38 0.27
C ARG A 64 -14.86 8.13 0.13
N GLY A 65 -15.83 7.60 -0.62
CA GLY A 65 -17.14 8.23 -0.83
C GLY A 65 -17.12 9.52 -1.64
N LEU A 66 -16.09 9.74 -2.45
CA LEU A 66 -15.92 10.97 -3.24
C LEU A 66 -16.61 10.88 -4.61
N THR A 67 -17.25 11.97 -5.03
CA THR A 67 -17.70 12.10 -6.43
C THR A 67 -16.52 12.44 -7.35
N GLN A 68 -16.67 12.18 -8.64
CA GLN A 68 -15.68 12.61 -9.64
C GLN A 68 -15.48 14.13 -9.62
N GLN A 69 -16.53 14.92 -9.33
CA GLN A 69 -16.38 16.38 -9.23
C GLN A 69 -15.53 16.78 -8.03
N GLN A 70 -15.73 16.14 -6.88
CA GLN A 70 -14.95 16.42 -5.67
C GLN A 70 -13.48 16.07 -5.85
N LEU A 71 -13.17 14.88 -6.38
CA LEU A 71 -11.79 14.46 -6.61
C LEU A 71 -11.11 15.35 -7.67
N ALA A 72 -11.81 15.65 -8.78
CA ALA A 72 -11.25 16.49 -9.83
C ALA A 72 -10.93 17.91 -9.31
N ALA A 73 -11.83 18.49 -8.51
CA ALA A 73 -11.60 19.78 -7.87
C ALA A 73 -10.40 19.74 -6.90
N ALA A 74 -10.31 18.71 -6.05
CA ALA A 74 -9.20 18.56 -5.11
C ALA A 74 -7.84 18.34 -5.81
N ALA A 75 -7.83 17.60 -6.92
CA ALA A 75 -6.62 17.33 -7.70
C ALA A 75 -6.28 18.44 -8.72
N GLY A 76 -7.14 19.47 -8.87
CA GLY A 76 -6.92 20.57 -9.81
C GLY A 76 -7.02 20.17 -11.28
N VAL A 77 -7.85 19.18 -11.60
CA VAL A 77 -8.07 18.67 -12.97
C VAL A 77 -9.53 18.82 -13.40
N SER A 78 -9.81 18.70 -14.69
CA SER A 78 -11.18 18.69 -15.18
C SER A 78 -11.84 17.32 -14.95
N VAL A 79 -13.14 17.33 -14.65
CA VAL A 79 -13.94 16.10 -14.46
C VAL A 79 -13.87 15.16 -15.68
N PRO A 80 -13.98 15.65 -16.95
CA PRO A 80 -13.84 14.77 -18.11
C PRO A 80 -12.45 14.14 -18.21
N TYR A 81 -11.40 14.85 -17.79
CA TYR A 81 -10.04 14.32 -17.82
C TYR A 81 -9.84 13.24 -16.75
N LEU A 82 -10.31 13.46 -15.52
CA LEU A 82 -10.34 12.43 -14.48
C LEU A 82 -11.10 11.18 -14.94
N SER A 83 -12.27 11.35 -15.55
CA SER A 83 -13.06 10.23 -16.09
C SER A 83 -12.31 9.44 -17.16
N GLN A 84 -11.53 10.10 -18.03
CA GLN A 84 -10.68 9.40 -19.00
C GLN A 84 -9.59 8.56 -18.33
N ILE A 85 -9.04 9.03 -17.21
CA ILE A 85 -8.05 8.29 -16.42
C ILE A 85 -8.70 7.08 -15.73
N GLU A 86 -9.83 7.28 -15.05
CA GLU A 86 -10.57 6.20 -14.37
C GLU A 86 -11.04 5.09 -15.33
N ASN A 87 -11.30 5.45 -16.60
CA ASN A 87 -11.68 4.50 -17.64
C ASN A 87 -10.49 3.97 -18.48
N ARG A 88 -9.24 4.18 -18.03
CA ARG A 88 -8.00 3.75 -18.72
C ARG A 88 -7.85 4.26 -20.16
N ARG A 89 -8.55 5.34 -20.53
CA ARG A 89 -8.46 5.94 -21.87
C ARG A 89 -7.28 6.88 -22.01
N ARG A 90 -6.79 7.45 -20.90
CA ARG A 90 -5.60 8.27 -20.84
C ARG A 90 -4.80 7.95 -19.59
N THR A 91 -3.48 8.02 -19.71
CA THR A 91 -2.58 8.04 -18.55
C THR A 91 -2.37 9.49 -18.12
N GLY A 92 -2.53 9.77 -16.83
CA GLY A 92 -2.19 11.06 -16.25
C GLY A 92 -0.68 11.32 -16.32
N THR A 93 -0.26 12.59 -16.29
CA THR A 93 1.16 12.89 -16.04
C THR A 93 1.51 12.56 -14.59
N LYS A 94 2.80 12.44 -14.27
CA LYS A 94 3.25 12.16 -12.89
C LYS A 94 2.73 13.21 -11.91
N GLU A 95 2.67 14.47 -12.32
CA GLU A 95 2.20 15.60 -11.52
C GLU A 95 0.70 15.46 -11.22
N VAL A 96 -0.10 15.06 -12.21
CA VAL A 96 -1.53 14.82 -12.05
C VAL A 96 -1.79 13.62 -11.15
N LEU A 97 -1.09 12.50 -11.37
CA LEU A 97 -1.23 11.31 -10.52
C LEU A 97 -0.83 11.62 -9.07
N ALA A 98 0.26 12.35 -8.87
CA ALA A 98 0.65 12.79 -7.52
C ALA A 98 -0.39 13.72 -6.87
N ALA A 99 -1.06 14.58 -7.63
CA ALA A 99 -2.14 15.42 -7.11
C ALA A 99 -3.37 14.58 -6.72
N ILE A 100 -3.72 13.58 -7.54
CA ILE A 100 -4.81 12.64 -7.27
C ILE A 100 -4.51 11.80 -6.02
N ALA A 101 -3.30 11.24 -5.90
CA ALA A 101 -2.88 10.45 -4.74
C ALA A 101 -3.00 11.26 -3.43
N ARG A 102 -2.52 12.51 -3.43
CA ARG A 102 -2.68 13.42 -2.28
C ARG A 102 -4.15 13.69 -1.96
N ALA A 103 -4.99 13.91 -2.97
CA ALA A 103 -6.41 14.16 -2.77
C ALA A 103 -7.16 12.93 -2.21
N LEU A 104 -6.68 11.73 -2.51
CA LEU A 104 -7.23 10.46 -2.00
C LEU A 104 -6.62 10.03 -0.65
N ASN A 105 -5.64 10.78 -0.14
CA ASN A 105 -4.83 10.43 1.02
C ASN A 105 -4.21 9.03 0.88
N VAL A 106 -3.52 8.79 -0.24
CA VAL A 106 -2.78 7.55 -0.52
C VAL A 106 -1.42 7.89 -1.14
N THR A 107 -0.54 6.91 -1.23
CA THR A 107 0.74 7.07 -1.91
C THR A 107 0.56 6.99 -3.44
N LEU A 108 1.59 7.39 -4.17
CA LEU A 108 1.57 7.28 -5.63
C LEU A 108 1.52 5.80 -6.08
N ASP A 109 2.15 4.91 -5.32
CA ASP A 109 2.23 3.48 -5.64
C ASP A 109 0.87 2.80 -5.46
N ASP A 110 -0.02 3.34 -4.64
CA ASP A 110 -1.38 2.82 -4.44
C ASP A 110 -2.31 3.04 -5.66
N ILE A 111 -1.90 3.85 -6.64
CA ILE A 111 -2.75 4.25 -7.78
C ILE A 111 -2.17 4.00 -9.17
N ILE A 112 -0.96 3.44 -9.28
CA ILE A 112 -0.26 3.18 -10.55
C ILE A 112 -0.39 1.71 -10.96
#